data_AF-A0ABD2XQS7-F1
#
_entry.id   AF-A0ABD2XQS7-F1
#
_cell.length_a   1.000
_cell.length_b   1.000
_cell.length_c   1.000
_cell.angle_alpha   90.00
_cell.angle_beta   90.00
_cell.angle_gamma   90.00
#
_symmetry.space_group_name_H-M   'P 1'
#
loop_
_entity.id
_entity.type
_entity.pdbx_description
1 polymer ?
#
loop_
_entity_poly.entity_id
_entity_poly.type
_entity_poly.pdbx_seq_one_letter_code
_entity_poly.pdbx_strand_id
1 'polypeptide(L)'
;MRSALVVHYRERLLAKKDQGKVYDVTSRSRVGNHFLRNSSFTRFAEWRFVHRARLDVLPLNATKRWQTGSDKRCRKCEAHLETLPHVIQHCRSNYVAITKHHDGVLDRLVKALKIPGTVSVNRTVDGVDLEWAQLRPDLVVRDEVRKKIVIVDVAVPFENRGVALEEVRSEKLAKYRGLAACLERQGYAVKLMPFLVGALGGWDAGNELVIRLLGINRRYAVMMRRMMISDTIRWSRNVYVEHVSGARQY
;
A
#
# COMPACT_ATOMS: atom_id res chain seq x y z
N MET A 1 15.58 -31.02 4.03
CA MET A 1 15.63 -30.56 5.45
C MET A 1 15.34 -29.05 5.61
N ARG A 2 16.06 -28.13 4.92
CA ARG A 2 15.81 -26.67 5.05
C ARG A 2 14.41 -26.20 4.59
N SER A 3 13.84 -26.78 3.53
CA SER A 3 12.51 -26.42 3.04
C SER A 3 11.39 -26.78 4.02
N ALA A 4 11.42 -28.00 4.58
CA ALA A 4 10.45 -28.46 5.57
C ALA A 4 10.46 -27.58 6.83
N LEU A 5 11.64 -27.18 7.31
CA LEU A 5 11.76 -26.25 8.44
C LEU A 5 11.15 -24.89 8.14
N VAL A 6 11.39 -24.33 6.94
CA VAL A 6 10.81 -23.05 6.52
C VAL A 6 9.28 -23.13 6.48
N VAL A 7 8.72 -24.22 5.95
CA VAL A 7 7.26 -24.45 5.92
C VAL A 7 6.70 -24.54 7.34
N HIS A 8 7.30 -25.37 8.20
CA HIS A 8 6.88 -25.54 9.59
C HIS A 8 6.85 -24.21 10.36
N TYR A 9 7.93 -23.43 10.31
CA TYR A 9 7.99 -22.14 11.00
C TYR A 9 7.03 -21.11 10.39
N ARG A 10 6.81 -21.14 9.08
CA ARG A 10 5.82 -20.29 8.40
C ARG A 10 4.42 -20.61 8.91
N GLU A 11 4.00 -21.86 8.89
CA GLU A 11 2.67 -22.28 9.35
C GLU A 11 2.42 -21.92 10.82
N ARG A 12 3.40 -22.18 11.69
CA ARG A 12 3.33 -21.78 13.10
C ARG A 12 3.15 -20.28 13.30
N LEU A 13 3.81 -19.45 12.48
CA LEU A 13 3.65 -18.00 12.58
C LEU A 13 2.30 -17.53 12.03
N LEU A 14 1.83 -18.12 10.93
CA LEU A 14 0.52 -17.80 10.32
C LEU A 14 -0.67 -18.19 11.20
N ALA A 15 -0.51 -19.25 12.00
CA ALA A 15 -1.49 -19.69 12.98
C ALA A 15 -1.69 -18.69 14.13
N LYS A 16 -0.73 -17.77 14.37
CA LYS A 16 -0.88 -16.73 15.39
C LYS A 16 -1.92 -15.70 14.96
N LYS A 17 -2.91 -15.45 15.82
CA LYS A 17 -4.05 -14.57 15.54
C LYS A 17 -3.64 -13.17 15.11
N ASP A 18 -2.64 -12.58 15.76
CA ASP A 18 -2.20 -11.21 15.48
C ASP A 18 -0.90 -11.15 14.68
N GLN A 19 0.16 -11.83 15.15
CA GLN A 19 1.48 -11.79 14.51
C GLN A 19 1.46 -12.43 13.11
N GLY A 20 0.54 -13.35 12.86
CA GLY A 20 0.40 -14.03 11.57
C GLY A 20 -0.21 -13.16 10.46
N LYS A 21 -0.92 -12.08 10.82
CA LYS A 21 -1.68 -11.25 9.85
C LYS A 21 -0.78 -10.62 8.80
N VAL A 22 0.18 -9.81 9.22
CA VAL A 22 1.10 -9.12 8.31
C VAL A 22 2.11 -10.09 7.70
N TYR A 23 2.47 -11.14 8.44
CA TYR A 23 3.40 -12.16 7.95
C TYR A 23 2.82 -12.96 6.78
N ASP A 24 1.50 -13.20 6.75
CA ASP A 24 0.83 -13.85 5.63
C ASP A 24 1.10 -13.15 4.30
N VAL A 25 1.13 -11.80 4.28
CA VAL A 25 1.40 -11.02 3.07
C VAL A 25 2.89 -10.90 2.82
N THR A 26 3.66 -10.50 3.82
CA THR A 26 5.10 -10.22 3.69
C THR A 26 5.93 -11.48 3.42
N SER A 27 5.43 -12.68 3.75
CA SER A 27 6.10 -13.95 3.41
C SER A 27 5.94 -14.36 1.94
N ARG A 28 4.97 -13.78 1.20
CA ARG A 28 4.72 -14.12 -0.22
C ARG A 28 5.78 -13.54 -1.17
N SER A 29 6.46 -12.46 -0.76
CA SER A 29 7.51 -11.81 -1.54
C SER A 29 8.73 -11.54 -0.69
N ARG A 30 9.93 -11.86 -1.21
CA ARG A 30 11.20 -11.55 -0.53
C ARG A 30 11.44 -10.05 -0.36
N VAL A 31 10.84 -9.21 -1.21
CA VAL A 31 11.07 -7.76 -1.19
C VAL A 31 10.54 -7.14 0.11
N GLY A 32 9.40 -7.62 0.62
CA GLY A 32 8.80 -7.14 1.87
C GLY A 32 9.67 -7.35 3.11
N ASN A 33 10.70 -8.19 3.00
CA ASN A 33 11.63 -8.52 4.07
C ASN A 33 13.08 -8.19 3.72
N HIS A 34 13.33 -7.37 2.68
CA HIS A 34 14.70 -7.08 2.21
C HIS A 34 15.58 -6.48 3.32
N PHE A 35 14.98 -5.65 4.18
CA PHE A 35 15.68 -4.95 5.25
C PHE A 35 16.12 -5.84 6.43
N LEU A 36 15.68 -7.11 6.47
CA LEU A 36 16.05 -8.03 7.55
C LEU A 36 17.51 -8.47 7.50
N ARG A 37 18.09 -8.53 6.29
CA ARG A 37 19.48 -9.00 6.08
C ARG A 37 20.46 -7.86 5.81
N ASN A 38 19.99 -6.79 5.18
CA ASN A 38 20.76 -5.58 4.95
C ASN A 38 19.86 -4.39 5.26
N SER A 39 20.34 -3.36 5.95
CA SER A 39 19.55 -2.15 6.26
C SER A 39 19.34 -1.23 5.05
N SER A 40 19.38 -1.78 3.83
CA SER A 40 19.29 -1.01 2.59
C SER A 40 17.99 -0.22 2.56
N PHE A 41 18.09 1.09 2.34
CA PHE A 41 16.99 2.05 2.27
C PHE A 41 16.12 2.20 3.55
N THR A 42 16.39 1.43 4.61
CA THR A 42 15.62 1.44 5.87
C THR A 42 16.48 1.96 7.02
N ARG A 43 16.11 3.11 7.60
CA ARG A 43 16.78 3.69 8.77
C ARG A 43 16.54 2.85 10.01
N PHE A 44 17.41 2.95 11.00
CA PHE A 44 17.27 2.19 12.26
C PHE A 44 15.94 2.44 12.98
N ALA A 45 15.43 3.68 12.97
CA ALA A 45 14.13 4.02 13.57
C ALA A 45 12.96 3.29 12.88
N GLU A 46 13.01 3.15 11.56
CA GLU A 46 12.01 2.45 10.74
C GLU A 46 12.09 0.95 10.98
N TRP A 47 13.31 0.40 11.02
CA TRP A 47 13.57 -0.99 11.38
C TRP A 47 13.02 -1.33 12.77
N ARG A 48 13.32 -0.51 13.79
CA ARG A 48 12.83 -0.72 15.17
C ARG A 48 11.30 -0.59 15.27
N PHE A 49 10.69 0.23 14.42
CA PHE A 49 9.24 0.38 14.33
C PHE A 49 8.59 -0.86 13.69
N VAL A 50 9.04 -1.27 12.49
CA VAL A 50 8.31 -2.26 11.68
C VAL A 50 8.21 -3.62 12.36
N HIS A 51 9.24 -4.05 13.11
CA HIS A 51 9.19 -5.31 13.85
C HIS A 51 8.08 -5.31 14.91
N ARG A 52 7.96 -4.21 15.66
CA ARG A 52 6.91 -4.06 16.68
C ARG A 52 5.53 -3.88 16.05
N ALA A 53 5.45 -3.14 14.95
CA ALA A 53 4.23 -2.93 14.19
C ALA A 53 3.65 -4.25 13.65
N ARG A 54 4.49 -5.07 13.00
CA ARG A 54 4.08 -6.37 12.43
C ARG A 54 3.64 -7.39 13.47
N LEU A 55 4.17 -7.29 14.69
CA LEU A 55 3.82 -8.16 15.80
C LEU A 55 2.61 -7.66 16.62
N ASP A 56 2.07 -6.50 16.27
CA ASP A 56 0.98 -5.80 16.98
C ASP A 56 1.32 -5.49 18.46
N VAL A 57 2.56 -5.08 18.73
CA VAL A 57 3.07 -4.78 20.08
C VAL A 57 3.40 -3.30 20.29
N LEU A 58 2.90 -2.41 19.44
CA LEU A 58 3.01 -0.97 19.65
C LEU A 58 2.06 -0.52 20.77
N PRO A 59 2.45 0.43 21.65
CA PRO A 59 1.64 0.88 22.79
C PRO A 59 0.48 1.81 22.38
N LEU A 60 -0.54 1.23 21.76
CA LEU A 60 -1.81 1.88 21.45
C LEU A 60 -2.88 1.46 22.47
N ASN A 61 -3.93 2.23 22.66
CA ASN A 61 -4.91 1.96 23.71
C ASN A 61 -5.58 0.59 23.53
N ALA A 62 -5.89 0.20 22.29
CA ALA A 62 -6.50 -1.10 22.01
C ALA A 62 -5.54 -2.30 22.16
N THR A 63 -4.22 -2.11 22.08
CA THR A 63 -3.24 -3.21 22.19
C THR A 63 -2.85 -3.52 23.65
N LYS A 64 -3.18 -2.63 24.61
CA LYS A 64 -2.97 -2.84 26.05
C LYS A 64 -4.01 -3.80 26.65
N ARG A 65 -4.07 -5.04 26.16
CA ARG A 65 -5.14 -6.02 26.46
C ARG A 65 -5.24 -6.41 27.94
N TRP A 66 -4.13 -6.35 28.67
CA TRP A 66 -4.07 -6.67 30.11
C TRP A 66 -4.56 -5.54 31.03
N GLN A 67 -4.76 -4.34 30.50
CA GLN A 67 -5.31 -3.22 31.28
C GLN A 67 -6.84 -3.25 31.20
N THR A 68 -7.46 -4.04 32.07
CA THR A 68 -8.92 -4.10 32.22
C THR A 68 -9.46 -2.73 32.65
N GLY A 69 -10.59 -2.31 32.08
CA GLY A 69 -11.24 -1.02 32.43
C GLY A 69 -10.60 0.24 31.85
N SER A 70 -9.40 0.16 31.23
CA SER A 70 -8.79 1.33 30.57
C SER A 70 -9.54 1.71 29.28
N ASP A 71 -9.64 3.00 29.00
CA ASP A 71 -10.20 3.50 27.74
C ASP A 71 -9.43 2.96 26.53
N LYS A 72 -10.16 2.34 25.59
CA LYS A 72 -9.62 1.75 24.36
C LYS A 72 -9.78 2.65 23.14
N ARG A 73 -10.48 3.78 23.28
CA ARG A 73 -10.73 4.72 22.20
C ARG A 73 -9.45 5.38 21.71
N CYS A 74 -9.50 5.88 20.48
CA CYS A 74 -8.44 6.67 19.88
C CYS A 74 -8.19 7.96 20.65
N ARG A 75 -6.93 8.22 21.02
CA ARG A 75 -6.51 9.41 21.76
C ARG A 75 -6.61 10.73 20.98
N LYS A 76 -6.88 10.66 19.67
CA LYS A 76 -6.93 11.82 18.76
C LYS A 76 -8.31 12.08 18.18
N CYS A 77 -9.02 11.02 17.77
CA CYS A 77 -10.30 11.16 17.06
C CYS A 77 -11.45 10.36 17.70
N GLU A 78 -11.25 9.83 18.91
CA GLU A 78 -12.27 9.19 19.74
C GLU A 78 -12.95 7.93 19.15
N ALA A 79 -12.45 7.42 18.02
CA ALA A 79 -12.91 6.16 17.44
C ALA A 79 -12.82 5.02 18.47
N HIS A 80 -13.77 4.08 18.41
CA HIS A 80 -13.99 3.06 19.45
C HIS A 80 -12.74 2.27 19.86
N LEU A 81 -11.85 1.94 18.91
CA LEU A 81 -10.59 1.24 19.18
C LEU A 81 -9.40 1.92 18.52
N GLU A 82 -8.42 2.31 19.33
CA GLU A 82 -7.11 2.76 18.86
C GLU A 82 -6.23 1.56 18.45
N THR A 83 -6.56 0.94 17.33
CA THR A 83 -5.73 -0.13 16.75
C THR A 83 -4.67 0.43 15.82
N LEU A 84 -3.63 -0.34 15.52
CA LEU A 84 -2.64 0.07 14.54
C LEU A 84 -3.26 0.35 13.15
N PRO A 85 -4.10 -0.54 12.57
CA PRO A 85 -4.83 -0.24 11.33
C PRO A 85 -5.59 1.09 11.40
N HIS A 86 -6.29 1.36 12.51
CA HIS A 86 -6.96 2.64 12.70
C HIS A 86 -5.97 3.81 12.61
N VAL A 87 -4.89 3.79 13.40
CA VAL A 87 -3.93 4.89 13.47
C VAL A 87 -3.26 5.20 12.13
N ILE A 88 -2.79 4.16 11.42
CA ILE A 88 -1.97 4.37 10.20
C ILE A 88 -2.77 4.36 8.89
N GLN A 89 -4.08 4.09 8.91
CA GLN A 89 -4.93 4.06 7.70
C GLN A 89 -6.24 4.83 7.80
N HIS A 90 -6.86 4.91 8.97
CA HIS A 90 -8.27 5.37 9.07
C HIS A 90 -8.48 6.55 10.03
N CYS A 91 -7.50 6.91 10.85
CA CYS A 91 -7.62 7.99 11.81
C CYS A 91 -7.71 9.34 11.09
N ARG A 92 -8.82 10.04 11.28
CA ARG A 92 -9.11 11.33 10.61
C ARG A 92 -8.04 12.37 10.90
N SER A 93 -7.54 12.43 12.12
CA SER A 93 -6.46 13.34 12.54
C SER A 93 -5.15 13.13 11.79
N ASN A 94 -4.97 11.96 11.17
CA ASN A 94 -3.76 11.58 10.45
C ASN A 94 -3.92 11.60 8.92
N TYR A 95 -5.09 11.97 8.37
CA TYR A 95 -5.37 11.81 6.93
C TYR A 95 -4.36 12.52 6.03
N VAL A 96 -3.89 13.72 6.39
CA VAL A 96 -2.84 14.41 5.60
C VAL A 96 -1.57 13.54 5.48
N ALA A 97 -1.16 12.90 6.57
CA ALA A 97 0.02 12.04 6.57
C ALA A 97 -0.22 10.73 5.80
N ILE A 98 -1.43 10.18 5.91
CA ILE A 98 -1.86 8.97 5.20
C ILE A 98 -1.96 9.23 3.68
N THR A 99 -2.40 10.41 3.26
CA THR A 99 -2.39 10.81 1.85
C THR A 99 -0.95 10.97 1.34
N LYS A 100 -0.06 11.63 2.08
CA LYS A 100 1.36 11.71 1.67
C LYS A 100 2.05 10.34 1.61
N HIS A 101 1.65 9.41 2.48
CA HIS A 101 2.10 8.03 2.44
C HIS A 101 1.75 7.36 1.10
N HIS A 102 0.50 7.50 0.70
CA HIS A 102 0.01 7.05 -0.59
C HIS A 102 0.75 7.71 -1.77
N ASP A 103 0.86 9.05 -1.75
CA ASP A 103 1.47 9.83 -2.82
C ASP A 103 2.95 9.48 -3.02
N GLY A 104 3.67 9.12 -1.94
CA GLY A 104 5.05 8.64 -2.06
C GLY A 104 5.22 7.39 -2.92
N VAL A 105 4.23 6.49 -2.94
CA VAL A 105 4.24 5.31 -3.82
C VAL A 105 3.94 5.70 -5.26
N LEU A 106 2.92 6.55 -5.46
CA LEU A 106 2.52 7.08 -6.76
C LEU A 106 3.67 7.85 -7.44
N ASP A 107 4.32 8.75 -6.72
CA ASP A 107 5.45 9.55 -7.21
C ASP A 107 6.59 8.67 -7.74
N ARG A 108 6.84 7.53 -7.10
CA ARG A 108 7.86 6.59 -7.56
C ARG A 108 7.47 5.93 -8.87
N LEU A 109 6.20 5.58 -9.05
CA LEU A 109 5.70 5.05 -10.33
C LEU A 109 5.81 6.10 -11.43
N VAL A 110 5.36 7.32 -11.16
CA VAL A 110 5.37 8.44 -12.12
C VAL A 110 6.79 8.76 -12.56
N LYS A 111 7.75 8.84 -11.64
CA LYS A 111 9.17 9.08 -11.97
C LYS A 111 9.83 7.93 -12.75
N ALA A 112 9.31 6.72 -12.60
CA ALA A 112 9.90 5.51 -13.17
C ALA A 112 9.32 5.09 -14.52
N LEU A 113 8.09 5.52 -14.84
CA LEU A 113 7.42 5.13 -16.08
C LEU A 113 8.23 5.56 -17.31
N LYS A 114 8.18 4.75 -18.36
CA LYS A 114 8.90 4.99 -19.62
C LYS A 114 8.06 4.73 -20.87
N ILE A 115 6.77 4.44 -20.71
CA ILE A 115 5.87 4.30 -21.84
C ILE A 115 5.51 5.67 -22.43
N PRO A 116 5.28 5.75 -23.76
CA PRO A 116 4.81 6.98 -24.39
C PRO A 116 3.33 7.21 -24.09
N GLY A 117 2.89 8.44 -24.32
CA GLY A 117 1.53 8.89 -24.09
C GLY A 117 1.47 10.04 -23.09
N THR A 118 0.30 10.67 -23.02
CA THR A 118 0.03 11.75 -22.07
C THR A 118 -0.19 11.15 -20.69
N VAL A 119 0.58 11.61 -19.71
CA VAL A 119 0.47 11.18 -18.32
C VAL A 119 -0.42 12.16 -17.56
N SER A 120 -1.46 11.64 -16.93
CA SER A 120 -2.33 12.37 -16.01
C SER A 120 -2.23 11.74 -14.62
N VAL A 121 -2.07 12.56 -13.60
CA VAL A 121 -1.89 12.12 -12.20
C VAL A 121 -2.91 12.84 -11.35
N ASN A 122 -3.70 12.09 -10.56
CA ASN A 122 -4.65 12.68 -9.63
C ASN A 122 -5.64 13.66 -10.30
N ARG A 123 -6.11 13.36 -11.52
CA ARG A 123 -7.06 14.19 -12.28
C ARG A 123 -8.21 13.36 -12.83
N THR A 124 -9.31 14.04 -13.12
CA THR A 124 -10.44 13.45 -13.85
C THR A 124 -10.00 13.02 -15.25
N VAL A 125 -10.73 12.06 -15.82
CA VAL A 125 -10.44 11.56 -17.17
C VAL A 125 -11.30 12.31 -18.18
N ASP A 126 -10.67 12.91 -19.18
CA ASP A 126 -11.36 13.69 -20.20
C ASP A 126 -12.06 12.80 -21.24
N GLY A 127 -13.19 13.30 -21.74
CA GLY A 127 -13.92 12.67 -22.85
C GLY A 127 -14.68 11.41 -22.45
N VAL A 128 -15.11 11.29 -21.20
CA VAL A 128 -15.93 10.17 -20.70
C VAL A 128 -17.35 10.63 -20.37
N ASP A 129 -18.28 9.68 -20.31
CA ASP A 129 -19.68 9.94 -19.96
C ASP A 129 -19.78 10.68 -18.59
N LEU A 130 -20.79 11.54 -18.43
CA LEU A 130 -20.98 12.35 -17.21
C LEU A 130 -21.02 11.52 -15.93
N GLU A 131 -21.49 10.27 -16.02
CA GLU A 131 -21.50 9.30 -14.93
C GLU A 131 -20.10 9.02 -14.35
N TRP A 132 -19.06 9.05 -15.19
CA TRP A 132 -17.68 8.72 -14.82
C TRP A 132 -16.77 9.95 -14.71
N ALA A 133 -17.27 11.13 -15.09
CA ALA A 133 -16.47 12.37 -15.19
C ALA A 133 -15.86 12.85 -13.85
N GLN A 134 -16.45 12.45 -12.72
CA GLN A 134 -15.95 12.78 -11.38
C GLN A 134 -14.90 11.79 -10.85
N LEU A 135 -14.70 10.67 -11.55
CA LEU A 135 -13.68 9.70 -11.14
C LEU A 135 -12.29 10.26 -11.38
N ARG A 136 -11.45 10.13 -10.37
CA ARG A 136 -10.07 10.62 -10.36
C ARG A 136 -9.10 9.48 -10.06
N PRO A 137 -8.70 8.69 -11.08
CA PRO A 137 -7.66 7.69 -10.90
C PRO A 137 -6.32 8.33 -10.53
N ASP A 138 -5.48 7.58 -9.83
CA ASP A 138 -4.18 8.10 -9.39
C ASP A 138 -3.20 8.33 -10.54
N LEU A 139 -3.16 7.42 -11.51
CA LEU A 139 -2.31 7.50 -12.71
C LEU A 139 -3.07 7.01 -13.94
N VAL A 140 -3.12 7.85 -14.97
CA VAL A 140 -3.61 7.48 -16.31
C VAL A 140 -2.52 7.80 -17.33
N VAL A 141 -2.18 6.82 -18.17
CA VAL A 141 -1.32 7.03 -19.34
C VAL A 141 -2.11 6.75 -20.60
N ARG A 142 -2.26 7.77 -21.45
CA ARG A 142 -3.05 7.72 -22.68
C ARG A 142 -2.15 7.84 -23.91
N ASP A 143 -2.01 6.74 -24.64
CA ASP A 143 -1.27 6.65 -25.91
C ASP A 143 -2.29 6.73 -27.07
N GLU A 144 -2.46 7.93 -27.63
CA GLU A 144 -3.38 8.17 -28.76
C GLU A 144 -2.98 7.43 -30.02
N VAL A 145 -1.67 7.32 -30.29
CA VAL A 145 -1.15 6.70 -31.52
C VAL A 145 -1.48 5.22 -31.53
N ARG A 146 -1.29 4.54 -30.39
CA ARG A 146 -1.57 3.10 -30.28
C ARG A 146 -2.98 2.77 -29.81
N LYS A 147 -3.80 3.79 -29.53
CA LYS A 147 -5.11 3.67 -28.88
C LYS A 147 -5.05 2.77 -27.64
N LYS A 148 -4.10 3.06 -26.73
CA LYS A 148 -3.94 2.34 -25.46
C LYS A 148 -4.09 3.28 -24.28
N ILE A 149 -4.80 2.83 -23.25
CA ILE A 149 -4.90 3.54 -21.98
C ILE A 149 -4.52 2.60 -20.85
N VAL A 150 -3.62 3.05 -19.97
CA VAL A 150 -3.27 2.36 -18.74
C VAL A 150 -3.78 3.19 -17.57
N ILE A 151 -4.68 2.63 -16.77
CA ILE A 151 -5.21 3.23 -15.55
C ILE A 151 -4.63 2.45 -14.37
N VAL A 152 -3.86 3.13 -13.54
CA VAL A 152 -3.28 2.59 -12.31
C VAL A 152 -3.82 3.36 -11.13
N ASP A 153 -4.39 2.64 -10.16
CA ASP A 153 -4.85 3.23 -8.91
C ASP A 153 -4.06 2.63 -7.76
N VAL A 154 -3.38 3.48 -7.01
CA VAL A 154 -2.52 3.09 -5.90
C VAL A 154 -3.38 2.86 -4.66
N ALA A 155 -2.97 1.91 -3.84
CA ALA A 155 -3.51 1.77 -2.50
C ALA A 155 -2.43 1.25 -1.55
N VAL A 156 -2.52 1.71 -0.31
CA VAL A 156 -1.57 1.33 0.74
C VAL A 156 -2.28 0.68 1.92
N PRO A 157 -2.92 -0.49 1.74
CA PRO A 157 -3.77 -1.09 2.77
C PRO A 157 -2.98 -1.61 3.96
N PHE A 158 -3.62 -1.74 5.12
CA PHE A 158 -3.06 -2.52 6.22
C PHE A 158 -3.13 -4.03 5.88
N GLU A 159 -2.03 -4.75 6.08
CA GLU A 159 -1.91 -6.17 5.74
C GLU A 159 -2.58 -7.09 6.76
N ASN A 160 -3.91 -7.01 6.89
CA ASN A 160 -4.68 -7.97 7.69
C ASN A 160 -4.89 -9.28 6.91
N ARG A 161 -3.80 -10.03 6.72
CA ARG A 161 -3.70 -11.20 5.81
C ARG A 161 -3.90 -10.80 4.34
N GLY A 162 -3.73 -11.76 3.44
CA GLY A 162 -3.90 -11.53 2.00
C GLY A 162 -5.31 -11.14 1.57
N VAL A 163 -6.34 -11.51 2.36
CA VAL A 163 -7.74 -11.17 2.06
C VAL A 163 -7.96 -9.66 2.00
N ALA A 164 -7.34 -8.90 2.91
CA ALA A 164 -7.47 -7.43 2.92
C ALA A 164 -6.90 -6.77 1.65
N LEU A 165 -5.85 -7.35 1.05
CA LEU A 165 -5.31 -6.86 -0.23
C LEU A 165 -6.24 -7.23 -1.38
N GLU A 166 -6.87 -8.40 -1.35
CA GLU A 166 -7.82 -8.83 -2.37
C GLU A 166 -9.11 -7.99 -2.36
N GLU A 167 -9.63 -7.70 -1.16
CA GLU A 167 -10.78 -6.82 -0.96
C GLU A 167 -10.51 -5.43 -1.56
N VAL A 168 -9.39 -4.80 -1.18
CA VAL A 168 -8.99 -3.49 -1.71
C VAL A 168 -8.76 -3.55 -3.21
N ARG A 169 -8.18 -4.63 -3.75
CA ARG A 169 -8.06 -4.80 -5.21
C ARG A 169 -9.43 -4.82 -5.88
N SER A 170 -10.35 -5.62 -5.35
CA SER A 170 -11.68 -5.82 -5.91
C SER A 170 -12.49 -4.52 -5.88
N GLU A 171 -12.44 -3.78 -4.77
CA GLU A 171 -13.06 -2.46 -4.63
C GLU A 171 -12.54 -1.47 -5.67
N LYS A 172 -11.21 -1.36 -5.83
CA LYS A 172 -10.59 -0.46 -6.80
C LYS A 172 -10.93 -0.84 -8.24
N LEU A 173 -10.92 -2.14 -8.57
CA LEU A 173 -11.35 -2.63 -9.88
C LEU A 173 -12.82 -2.32 -10.16
N ALA A 174 -13.70 -2.56 -9.19
CA ALA A 174 -15.12 -2.27 -9.31
C ALA A 174 -15.38 -0.78 -9.52
N LYS A 175 -14.70 0.08 -8.74
CA LYS A 175 -14.81 1.54 -8.81
C LYS A 175 -14.57 2.11 -10.21
N TYR A 176 -13.56 1.61 -10.93
CA TYR A 176 -13.19 2.15 -12.24
C TYR A 176 -13.61 1.26 -13.42
N ARG A 177 -14.38 0.19 -13.18
CA ARG A 177 -14.83 -0.72 -14.24
C ARG A 177 -15.68 -0.01 -15.29
N GLY A 178 -16.62 0.84 -14.84
CA GLY A 178 -17.49 1.62 -15.74
C GLY A 178 -16.69 2.59 -16.61
N LEU A 179 -15.74 3.30 -16.00
CA LEU A 179 -14.79 4.19 -16.69
C LEU A 179 -13.98 3.44 -17.75
N ALA A 180 -13.43 2.27 -17.42
CA ALA A 180 -12.67 1.46 -18.37
C ALA A 180 -13.54 1.02 -19.55
N ALA A 181 -14.76 0.52 -19.29
CA ALA A 181 -15.69 0.11 -20.33
C ALA A 181 -16.13 1.30 -21.23
N CYS A 182 -16.30 2.50 -20.67
CA CYS A 182 -16.59 3.72 -21.43
C CYS A 182 -15.45 4.03 -22.43
N LEU A 183 -14.20 3.99 -21.96
CA LEU A 183 -13.02 4.22 -22.80
C LEU A 183 -12.81 3.10 -23.84
N GLU A 184 -13.13 1.85 -23.50
CA GLU A 184 -13.10 0.72 -24.45
C GLU A 184 -14.10 0.91 -25.59
N ARG A 185 -15.32 1.39 -25.30
CA ARG A 185 -16.32 1.73 -26.34
C ARG A 185 -15.83 2.85 -27.28
N GLN A 186 -14.91 3.69 -26.83
CA GLN A 186 -14.27 4.73 -27.65
C GLN A 186 -13.10 4.19 -28.50
N GLY A 187 -12.86 2.88 -28.50
CA GLY A 187 -11.84 2.22 -29.30
C GLY A 187 -10.46 2.13 -28.65
N TYR A 188 -10.33 2.44 -27.35
CA TYR A 188 -9.08 2.23 -26.62
C TYR A 188 -8.95 0.80 -26.10
N ALA A 189 -7.76 0.22 -26.20
CA ALA A 189 -7.40 -0.93 -25.39
C ALA A 189 -7.02 -0.47 -23.98
N VAL A 190 -7.88 -0.72 -23.00
CA VAL A 190 -7.71 -0.24 -21.62
C VAL A 190 -7.09 -1.32 -20.73
N LYS A 191 -6.16 -0.93 -19.86
CA LYS A 191 -5.61 -1.75 -18.77
C LYS A 191 -5.85 -1.06 -17.45
N LEU A 192 -6.83 -1.58 -16.70
CA LEU A 192 -7.13 -1.14 -15.34
C LEU A 192 -6.42 -2.03 -14.32
N MET A 193 -5.51 -1.46 -13.53
CA MET A 193 -4.66 -2.21 -12.61
C MET A 193 -4.48 -1.51 -11.27
N PRO A 194 -4.93 -2.08 -10.15
CA PRO A 194 -4.54 -1.61 -8.83
C PRO A 194 -3.05 -1.85 -8.58
N PHE A 195 -2.40 -0.93 -7.89
CA PHE A 195 -1.01 -1.07 -7.42
C PHE A 195 -0.96 -1.01 -5.90
N LEU A 196 -0.72 -2.16 -5.28
CA LEU A 196 -0.91 -2.34 -3.84
C LEU A 196 0.43 -2.55 -3.14
N VAL A 197 0.75 -1.67 -2.20
CA VAL A 197 1.90 -1.84 -1.28
C VAL A 197 1.33 -1.81 0.12
N GLY A 198 1.48 -2.88 0.88
CA GLY A 198 0.95 -2.93 2.24
C GLY A 198 1.67 -1.94 3.16
N ALA A 199 0.93 -1.33 4.09
CA ALA A 199 1.41 -0.26 4.97
C ALA A 199 2.63 -0.65 5.83
N LEU A 200 2.85 -1.94 6.09
CA LEU A 200 3.98 -2.48 6.84
C LEU A 200 4.95 -3.29 5.95
N GLY A 201 4.93 -3.07 4.64
CA GLY A 201 5.88 -3.61 3.67
C GLY A 201 5.42 -4.85 2.91
N GLY A 202 4.12 -5.14 2.88
CA GLY A 202 3.54 -6.12 1.97
C GLY A 202 3.75 -5.72 0.51
N TRP A 203 4.09 -6.68 -0.35
CA TRP A 203 4.22 -6.44 -1.79
C TRP A 203 3.25 -7.32 -2.53
N ASP A 204 2.36 -6.70 -3.31
CA ASP A 204 1.42 -7.45 -4.12
C ASP A 204 2.07 -8.03 -5.39
N ALA A 205 1.71 -9.27 -5.72
CA ALA A 205 2.22 -9.92 -6.93
C ALA A 205 1.70 -9.26 -8.22
N GLY A 206 0.49 -8.67 -8.19
CA GLY A 206 -0.09 -7.94 -9.31
C GLY A 206 0.73 -6.72 -9.74
N ASN A 207 1.50 -6.13 -8.82
CA ASN A 207 2.38 -5.00 -9.11
C ASN A 207 3.43 -5.32 -10.20
N GLU A 208 3.81 -6.60 -10.35
CA GLU A 208 4.77 -7.01 -11.38
C GLU A 208 4.24 -6.80 -12.80
N LEU A 209 2.92 -6.95 -13.00
CA LEU A 209 2.29 -6.65 -14.27
C LEU A 209 2.29 -5.13 -14.52
N VAL A 210 1.98 -4.33 -13.50
CA VAL A 210 2.01 -2.86 -13.59
C VAL A 210 3.40 -2.34 -13.96
N ILE A 211 4.45 -2.85 -13.29
CA ILE A 211 5.85 -2.49 -13.59
C ILE A 211 6.19 -2.74 -15.06
N ARG A 212 5.74 -3.87 -15.62
CA ARG A 212 5.96 -4.19 -17.04
C ARG A 212 5.14 -3.28 -17.96
N LEU A 213 3.87 -3.08 -17.65
CA LEU A 213 2.96 -2.24 -18.44
C LEU A 213 3.43 -0.79 -18.51
N LEU A 214 4.00 -0.26 -17.43
CA LEU A 214 4.55 1.10 -17.38
C LEU A 214 5.95 1.22 -18.00
N GLY A 215 6.50 0.13 -18.56
CA GLY A 215 7.81 0.14 -19.22
C GLY A 215 8.98 0.36 -18.26
N ILE A 216 8.78 0.11 -16.96
CA ILE A 216 9.81 0.38 -15.96
C ILE A 216 10.98 -0.59 -16.16
N ASN A 217 12.20 -0.03 -16.24
CA ASN A 217 13.41 -0.80 -16.47
C ASN A 217 13.57 -1.92 -15.41
N ARG A 218 13.82 -3.15 -15.85
CA ARG A 218 13.90 -4.34 -14.96
C ARG A 218 14.98 -4.22 -13.88
N ARG A 219 16.14 -3.64 -14.19
CA ARG A 219 17.24 -3.45 -13.22
C ARG A 219 16.84 -2.40 -12.19
N TYR A 220 16.29 -1.27 -12.63
CA TYR A 220 15.80 -0.23 -11.73
C TYR A 220 14.65 -0.73 -10.85
N ALA A 221 13.73 -1.52 -11.39
CA ALA A 221 12.60 -2.09 -10.66
C ALA A 221 13.05 -2.89 -9.43
N VAL A 222 14.18 -3.61 -9.49
CA VAL A 222 14.71 -4.35 -8.30
C VAL A 222 14.95 -3.41 -7.13
N MET A 223 15.58 -2.26 -7.39
CA MET A 223 15.84 -1.23 -6.38
C MET A 223 14.54 -0.51 -5.98
N MET A 224 13.72 -0.13 -6.95
CA MET A 224 12.48 0.61 -6.73
C MET A 224 11.52 -0.11 -5.77
N ARG A 225 11.34 -1.42 -5.91
CA ARG A 225 10.46 -2.20 -5.00
C ARG A 225 10.93 -2.11 -3.54
N ARG A 226 12.24 -2.18 -3.31
CA ARG A 226 12.84 -2.08 -1.96
C ARG A 226 12.67 -0.68 -1.38
N MET A 227 12.87 0.35 -2.20
CA MET A 227 12.66 1.74 -1.82
C MET A 227 11.18 2.02 -1.49
N MET A 228 10.23 1.55 -2.32
CA MET A 228 8.79 1.70 -2.05
C MET A 228 8.42 1.07 -0.71
N ILE A 229 8.88 -0.15 -0.44
CA ILE A 229 8.61 -0.82 0.84
C ILE A 229 9.21 -0.06 2.03
N SER A 230 10.45 0.44 1.90
CA SER A 230 11.09 1.21 2.97
C SER A 230 10.40 2.55 3.22
N ASP A 231 9.99 3.23 2.15
CA ASP A 231 9.25 4.49 2.24
C ASP A 231 7.87 4.30 2.87
N THR A 232 7.16 3.23 2.50
CA THR A 232 5.88 2.86 3.11
C THR A 232 6.03 2.62 4.61
N ILE A 233 7.06 1.87 5.02
CA ILE A 233 7.37 1.66 6.44
C ILE A 233 7.72 2.99 7.14
N ARG A 234 8.49 3.86 6.49
CA ARG A 234 8.85 5.19 7.01
C ARG A 234 7.62 6.04 7.25
N TRP A 235 6.70 6.10 6.30
CA TRP A 235 5.45 6.83 6.43
C TRP A 235 4.57 6.27 7.55
N SER A 236 4.37 4.95 7.61
CA SER A 236 3.65 4.30 8.70
C SER A 236 4.25 4.62 10.07
N ARG A 237 5.59 4.64 10.18
CA ARG A 237 6.30 5.07 11.40
C ARG A 237 6.02 6.54 11.72
N ASN A 238 6.07 7.42 10.73
CA ASN A 238 5.87 8.85 10.90
C ASN A 238 4.43 9.15 11.36
N VAL A 239 3.43 8.53 10.73
CA VAL A 239 2.02 8.61 11.15
C VAL A 239 1.87 8.14 12.59
N TYR A 240 2.41 6.96 12.93
CA TYR A 240 2.33 6.42 14.28
C TYR A 240 2.99 7.33 15.32
N VAL A 241 4.20 7.82 15.05
CA VAL A 241 4.93 8.66 16.01
C VAL A 241 4.23 9.99 16.21
N GLU A 242 3.82 10.67 15.13
CA GLU A 242 3.06 11.92 15.23
C GLU A 242 1.74 11.71 16.00
N HIS A 243 1.04 10.60 15.75
CA HIS A 243 -0.20 10.28 16.45
C HIS A 243 0.00 10.14 17.96
N VAL A 244 1.08 9.45 18.37
CA VAL A 244 1.37 9.17 19.78
C VAL A 244 1.99 10.37 20.49
N SER A 245 2.91 11.11 19.86
CA SER A 245 3.64 12.21 20.48
C SER A 245 3.03 13.59 20.26
N GLY A 246 2.19 13.76 19.23
CA GLY A 246 1.73 15.05 18.75
C GLY A 246 2.76 15.86 17.95
N ALA A 247 4.00 15.37 17.80
CA ALA A 247 5.05 16.09 17.08
C ALA A 247 5.10 15.71 15.59
N ARG A 248 4.99 16.69 14.69
CA ARG A 248 5.06 16.54 13.23
C ARG A 248 6.35 15.79 12.80
N GLN A 249 6.22 14.83 11.89
CA GLN A 249 7.35 13.97 11.45
C GLN A 249 7.75 14.14 9.98
N TYR A 250 7.13 15.07 9.25
CA TYR A 250 7.32 15.28 7.81
C TYR A 250 7.02 16.71 7.38
#